data_AF-A0A1G1ND32-F1
#
_entry.id   AF-A0A1G1ND32-F1
#
_cell.length_a   1.000
_cell.length_b   1.000
_cell.length_c   1.000
_cell.angle_alpha   90.00
_cell.angle_beta   90.00
_cell.angle_gamma   90.00
#
_symmetry.space_group_name_H-M   'P 1'
#
loop_
_entity.id
_entity.type
_entity.pdbx_description
1 polymer ?
#
loop_
_entity_poly.entity_id
_entity_poly.type
_entity_poly.pdbx_seq_one_letter_code
_entity_poly.pdbx_strand_id
1 'polypeptide(L)'
;MMNIAQIKIQYDRLERHYSAALKEKDPISFLDLSHTLRIWVDMKSFVDDLTRDKKITLELGNPVTPSVIKEIFKGSRYTFLLLASGVQSPGVETRALRITKRALSSEEIKRIAAAGPPTARSTQLSFSEWLGSGVYGVPSSDEKHPRLELSRLILIKRIANILGASHPAGTEEAEATENKFDVYITDLHNVHIANGYPATYYQLLEIAKDILVGTKCLFE
;
A
#
# COMPACT_ATOMS: atom_id res chain seq x y z
N MET A 1 26.56 -8.05 6.19
CA MET A 1 25.64 -8.57 5.15
C MET A 1 24.42 -9.13 5.87
N MET A 2 23.21 -8.71 5.49
CA MET A 2 22.00 -9.24 6.09
C MET A 2 21.78 -10.68 5.61
N ASN A 3 21.53 -11.64 6.50
CA ASN A 3 21.37 -13.05 6.13
C ASN A 3 19.89 -13.50 6.20
N ILE A 4 19.58 -14.70 5.69
CA ILE A 4 18.22 -15.24 5.66
C ILE A 4 17.57 -15.35 7.05
N ALA A 5 18.35 -15.66 8.09
CA ALA A 5 17.84 -15.72 9.45
C ALA A 5 17.39 -14.33 9.96
N GLN A 6 18.11 -13.27 9.58
CA GLN A 6 17.71 -11.90 9.90
C GLN A 6 16.44 -11.48 9.14
N ILE A 7 16.30 -11.86 7.86
CA ILE A 7 15.05 -11.62 7.11
C ILE A 7 13.89 -12.39 7.76
N LYS A 8 14.11 -13.63 8.20
CA LYS A 8 13.09 -14.44 8.89
C LYS A 8 12.60 -13.77 10.18
N ILE A 9 13.50 -13.19 10.98
CA ILE A 9 13.11 -12.41 12.17
C ILE A 9 12.19 -11.24 11.79
N GLN A 10 12.47 -10.53 10.69
CA GLN A 10 11.62 -9.42 10.26
C GLN A 10 10.30 -9.88 9.63
N TYR A 11 10.26 -11.08 9.06
CA TYR A 11 9.01 -11.75 8.67
C TYR A 11 8.15 -12.07 9.87
N ASP A 12 8.69 -12.74 10.88
CA ASP A 12 7.94 -13.11 12.09
C ASP A 12 7.47 -11.86 12.85
N ARG A 13 8.30 -10.81 12.84
CA ARG A 13 7.92 -9.49 13.37
C ARG A 13 6.74 -8.89 12.60
N LEU A 14 6.76 -8.91 11.26
CA LEU A 14 5.66 -8.41 10.44
C LEU A 14 4.38 -9.21 10.68
N GLU A 15 4.47 -10.54 10.75
CA GLU A 15 3.32 -11.41 11.00
C GLU A 15 2.67 -11.10 12.34
N ARG A 16 3.49 -10.92 13.39
CA ARG A 16 3.03 -10.54 14.72
C ARG A 16 2.32 -9.19 14.73
N HIS A 17 2.92 -8.15 14.14
CA HIS A 17 2.33 -6.81 14.16
C HIS A 17 1.13 -6.68 13.21
N TYR A 18 1.10 -7.41 12.09
CA TYR A 18 -0.08 -7.52 11.24
C TYR A 18 -1.25 -8.16 12.00
N SER A 19 -1.00 -9.26 12.71
CA SER A 19 -2.02 -9.93 13.52
C SER A 19 -2.52 -9.05 14.68
N ALA A 20 -1.59 -8.35 15.35
CA ALA A 20 -1.93 -7.40 16.42
C ALA A 20 -2.76 -6.23 15.89
N ALA A 21 -2.39 -5.66 14.74
CA ALA A 21 -3.16 -4.61 14.08
C ALA A 21 -4.60 -5.09 13.83
N LEU A 22 -4.79 -6.22 13.15
CA LEU A 22 -6.13 -6.77 12.89
C LEU A 22 -6.98 -6.96 14.16
N LYS A 23 -6.34 -7.34 15.28
CA LYS A 23 -7.01 -7.67 16.54
C LYS A 23 -7.31 -6.43 17.40
N GLU A 24 -6.27 -5.68 17.77
CA GLU A 24 -6.33 -4.63 18.78
C GLU A 24 -6.90 -3.32 18.19
N LYS A 25 -6.52 -3.01 16.95
CA LYS A 25 -7.02 -1.87 16.18
C LYS A 25 -6.91 -0.55 16.94
N ASP A 26 -5.75 -0.31 17.51
CA ASP A 26 -5.46 0.94 18.21
C ASP A 26 -4.30 1.68 17.52
N PRO A 27 -4.09 2.97 17.84
CA PRO A 27 -3.00 3.76 17.27
C PRO A 27 -1.60 3.17 17.49
N ILE A 28 -1.37 2.43 18.57
CA ILE A 28 -0.09 1.77 18.88
C ILE A 28 0.11 0.59 17.93
N SER A 29 -0.90 -0.27 17.78
CA SER A 29 -0.84 -1.39 16.82
C SER A 29 -0.62 -0.90 15.38
N PHE A 30 -1.17 0.27 15.02
CA PHE A 30 -0.93 0.90 13.73
C PHE A 30 0.51 1.40 13.59
N LEU A 31 1.01 2.11 14.60
CA LEU A 31 2.38 2.60 14.63
C LEU A 31 3.39 1.45 14.49
N ASP A 32 3.18 0.37 15.23
CA ASP A 32 4.04 -0.82 15.20
C ASP A 32 4.04 -1.52 13.82
N LEU A 33 2.87 -1.62 13.17
CA LEU A 33 2.77 -2.14 11.81
C LEU A 33 3.51 -1.23 10.84
N SER A 34 3.35 0.09 10.95
CA SER A 34 4.02 1.07 10.11
C SER A 34 5.55 1.00 10.26
N HIS A 35 6.05 0.90 11.50
CA HIS A 35 7.47 0.67 11.79
C HIS A 35 8.01 -0.58 11.11
N THR A 36 7.26 -1.68 11.21
CA THR A 36 7.72 -2.95 10.67
C THR A 36 7.74 -2.92 9.15
N LEU A 37 6.74 -2.33 8.51
CA LEU A 37 6.73 -2.11 7.05
C LEU A 37 7.88 -1.20 6.60
N ARG A 38 8.26 -0.20 7.40
CA ARG A 38 9.41 0.66 7.10
C ARG A 38 10.71 -0.15 7.05
N ILE A 39 10.92 -1.06 8.01
CA ILE A 39 12.07 -1.97 8.00
C ILE A 39 12.10 -2.79 6.70
N TRP A 40 10.95 -3.29 6.24
CA TRP A 40 10.82 -4.01 4.97
C TRP A 40 11.22 -3.16 3.76
N VAL A 41 10.86 -1.88 3.74
CA VAL A 41 11.31 -0.93 2.70
C VAL A 41 12.83 -0.77 2.71
N ASP A 42 13.44 -0.68 3.89
CA ASP A 42 14.88 -0.47 4.02
C ASP A 42 15.69 -1.73 3.65
N MET A 43 15.09 -2.92 3.79
CA MET A 43 15.75 -4.18 3.38
C MET A 43 15.50 -4.62 1.95
N LYS A 44 14.79 -3.84 1.13
CA LYS A 44 14.35 -4.28 -0.21
C LYS A 44 15.46 -4.81 -1.11
N SER A 45 16.65 -4.21 -1.06
CA SER A 45 17.81 -4.65 -1.85
C SER A 45 18.31 -6.02 -1.40
N PHE A 46 18.30 -6.30 -0.10
CA PHE A 46 18.66 -7.62 0.42
C PHE A 46 17.67 -8.70 -0.01
N VAL A 47 16.38 -8.38 -0.07
CA VAL A 47 15.36 -9.31 -0.57
C VAL A 47 15.56 -9.59 -2.06
N ASP A 48 15.84 -8.56 -2.86
CA ASP A 48 16.13 -8.71 -4.29
C ASP A 48 17.42 -9.51 -4.54
N ASP A 49 18.47 -9.28 -3.74
CA ASP A 49 19.73 -10.02 -3.83
C ASP A 49 19.52 -11.50 -3.49
N LEU A 50 18.81 -11.79 -2.40
CA LEU A 50 18.50 -13.16 -1.99
C LEU A 50 17.66 -13.91 -3.02
N THR A 51 16.62 -13.28 -3.56
CA THR A 51 15.74 -13.91 -4.57
C THR A 51 16.50 -14.19 -5.86
N ARG A 52 17.36 -13.26 -6.29
CA ARG A 52 18.22 -13.44 -7.48
C ARG A 52 19.23 -14.56 -7.28
N ASP A 53 19.95 -14.58 -6.16
CA ASP A 53 20.97 -15.59 -5.86
C ASP A 53 20.37 -16.99 -5.76
N LYS A 54 19.19 -17.11 -5.14
CA LYS A 54 18.47 -18.38 -4.99
C LYS A 54 17.56 -18.72 -6.17
N LYS A 55 17.43 -17.84 -7.18
CA LYS A 55 16.50 -17.96 -8.31
C LYS A 55 15.05 -18.19 -7.86
N ILE A 56 14.63 -17.51 -6.80
CA ILE A 56 13.27 -17.55 -6.27
C ILE A 56 12.45 -16.44 -6.91
N THR A 57 11.24 -16.76 -7.38
CA THR A 57 10.24 -15.78 -7.76
C THR A 57 9.30 -15.53 -6.58
N LEU A 58 9.06 -14.27 -6.25
CA LEU A 58 8.11 -13.89 -5.20
C LEU A 58 6.68 -13.87 -5.76
N GLU A 59 5.71 -14.28 -4.94
CA GLU A 59 4.29 -14.30 -5.33
C GLU A 59 3.57 -13.02 -4.88
N LEU A 60 4.09 -11.86 -5.28
CA LEU A 60 3.58 -10.57 -4.84
C LEU A 60 2.34 -10.16 -5.65
N GLY A 61 1.24 -9.90 -4.94
CA GLY A 61 -0.01 -9.41 -5.51
C GLY A 61 0.08 -7.94 -5.94
N ASN A 62 -0.37 -7.62 -7.15
CA ASN A 62 -0.52 -6.24 -7.60
C ASN A 62 -1.98 -5.97 -8.01
N PRO A 63 -2.60 -4.88 -7.53
CA PRO A 63 -4.01 -4.61 -7.79
C PRO A 63 -4.22 -4.22 -9.26
N VAL A 64 -5.16 -4.90 -9.91
CA VAL A 64 -5.57 -4.61 -11.28
C VAL A 64 -6.98 -4.03 -11.27
N THR A 65 -7.10 -2.78 -11.70
CA THR A 65 -8.38 -2.11 -11.87
C THR A 65 -9.06 -2.57 -13.17
N PRO A 66 -10.36 -2.93 -13.15
CA PRO A 66 -11.11 -3.28 -14.35
C PRO A 66 -11.07 -2.17 -15.42
N SER A 67 -10.99 -2.53 -16.70
CA SER A 67 -10.91 -1.57 -17.82
C SER A 67 -12.11 -0.62 -17.86
N VAL A 68 -13.31 -1.15 -17.64
CA VAL A 68 -14.57 -0.37 -17.57
C VAL A 68 -14.48 0.78 -16.58
N ILE A 69 -13.87 0.54 -15.41
CA ILE A 69 -13.65 1.57 -14.40
C ILE A 69 -12.68 2.64 -14.92
N LYS A 70 -11.59 2.23 -15.57
CA LYS A 70 -10.62 3.18 -16.14
C LYS A 70 -11.27 4.05 -17.22
N GLU A 71 -12.17 3.50 -18.02
CA GLU A 71 -12.92 4.23 -19.05
C GLU A 71 -13.86 5.28 -18.45
N ILE A 72 -14.69 4.90 -17.46
CA ILE A 72 -15.66 5.80 -16.81
C ILE A 72 -14.97 7.02 -16.19
N PHE A 73 -13.78 6.82 -15.64
CA PHE A 73 -13.01 7.87 -14.98
C PHE A 73 -11.91 8.47 -15.86
N LYS A 74 -11.89 8.17 -17.18
CA LYS A 74 -10.91 8.74 -18.10
C LYS A 74 -11.02 10.27 -18.10
N GLY A 75 -9.89 10.96 -17.94
CA GLY A 75 -9.84 12.42 -17.86
C GLY A 75 -10.42 13.04 -16.58
N SER A 76 -10.98 12.23 -15.66
CA SER A 76 -11.50 12.73 -14.39
C SER A 76 -10.39 12.87 -13.35
N ARG A 77 -10.49 13.91 -12.51
CA ARG A 77 -9.70 14.03 -11.28
C ARG A 77 -10.41 13.31 -10.14
N TYR A 78 -9.77 12.30 -9.56
CA TYR A 78 -10.31 11.53 -8.43
C TYR A 78 -9.18 10.95 -7.59
N THR A 79 -9.51 10.68 -6.33
CA THR A 79 -8.66 9.95 -5.40
C THR A 79 -9.07 8.48 -5.40
N PHE A 80 -8.11 7.57 -5.41
CA PHE A 80 -8.37 6.14 -5.47
C PHE A 80 -7.36 5.33 -4.67
N LEU A 81 -7.85 4.58 -3.69
CA LEU A 81 -7.09 3.62 -2.93
C LEU A 81 -7.36 2.21 -3.47
N LEU A 82 -6.31 1.58 -3.99
CA LEU A 82 -6.37 0.28 -4.62
C LEU A 82 -6.33 -0.83 -3.58
N LEU A 83 -7.45 -1.04 -2.86
CA LEU A 83 -7.63 -2.17 -1.94
C LEU A 83 -8.21 -3.37 -2.70
N ALA A 84 -7.38 -4.33 -3.10
CA ALA A 84 -7.76 -5.47 -3.94
C ALA A 84 -8.02 -6.76 -3.15
N SER A 85 -7.42 -6.91 -1.97
CA SER A 85 -7.41 -8.16 -1.22
C SER A 85 -8.63 -8.34 -0.31
N GLY A 86 -9.50 -7.34 -0.23
CA GLY A 86 -10.62 -7.32 0.71
C GLY A 86 -10.12 -7.26 2.14
N VAL A 87 -9.58 -6.10 2.54
CA VAL A 87 -9.01 -5.92 3.88
C VAL A 87 -10.13 -6.10 4.89
N GLN A 88 -10.00 -7.17 5.68
CA GLN A 88 -10.98 -7.54 6.70
C GLN A 88 -10.72 -6.72 7.96
N SER A 89 -11.75 -6.05 8.45
CA SER A 89 -11.86 -5.53 9.80
C SER A 89 -13.16 -6.11 10.40
N PRO A 90 -13.27 -6.39 11.71
CA PRO A 90 -14.44 -7.06 12.25
C PRO A 90 -15.77 -6.43 11.83
N GLY A 91 -16.57 -7.23 11.13
CA GLY A 91 -17.87 -6.85 10.57
C GLY A 91 -17.84 -6.12 9.23
N VAL A 92 -16.67 -5.76 8.70
CA VAL A 92 -16.54 -5.00 7.45
C VAL A 92 -15.36 -5.48 6.59
N GLU A 93 -15.68 -5.80 5.34
CA GLU A 93 -14.69 -5.98 4.30
C GLU A 93 -14.59 -4.70 3.45
N THR A 94 -13.40 -4.11 3.39
CA THR A 94 -13.17 -2.93 2.55
C THR A 94 -12.45 -3.33 1.26
N ARG A 95 -13.07 -3.02 0.13
CA ARG A 95 -12.49 -3.14 -1.22
C ARG A 95 -12.68 -1.82 -1.95
N ALA A 96 -11.64 -1.38 -2.66
CA ALA A 96 -11.60 -0.16 -3.47
C ALA A 96 -12.30 1.08 -2.88
N LEU A 97 -11.52 2.03 -2.37
CA LEU A 97 -12.05 3.34 -1.97
C LEU A 97 -11.83 4.35 -3.10
N ARG A 98 -12.89 4.99 -3.58
CA ARG A 98 -12.80 6.06 -4.58
C ARG A 98 -13.57 7.30 -4.15
N ILE A 99 -12.94 8.46 -4.31
CA ILE A 99 -13.53 9.76 -4.03
C ILE A 99 -13.43 10.61 -5.30
N THR A 100 -14.58 11.08 -5.80
CA THR A 100 -14.65 11.92 -7.00
C THR A 100 -15.40 13.22 -6.71
N LYS A 101 -15.02 14.31 -7.39
CA LYS A 101 -15.63 15.64 -7.25
C LYS A 101 -16.75 15.89 -8.26
N ARG A 102 -17.33 14.83 -8.85
CA ARG A 102 -18.49 14.93 -9.74
C ARG A 102 -19.57 13.94 -9.34
N ALA A 103 -20.82 14.28 -9.65
CA ALA A 103 -21.91 13.32 -9.59
C ALA A 103 -21.69 12.23 -10.64
N LEU A 104 -21.92 10.98 -10.25
CA LEU A 104 -21.97 9.86 -11.18
C LEU A 104 -23.41 9.69 -11.66
N SER A 105 -23.59 9.42 -12.95
CA SER A 105 -24.88 9.04 -13.49
C SER A 105 -25.29 7.64 -13.02
N SER A 106 -26.58 7.34 -13.03
CA SER A 106 -27.10 6.01 -12.69
C SER A 106 -26.49 4.90 -13.54
N GLU A 107 -26.18 5.18 -14.81
CA GLU A 107 -25.55 4.23 -15.72
C GLU A 107 -24.09 3.95 -15.33
N GLU A 108 -23.32 4.99 -15.00
CA GLU A 108 -21.96 4.81 -14.50
C GLU A 108 -21.93 4.01 -13.20
N ILE A 109 -22.85 4.27 -12.27
CA ILE A 109 -22.95 3.53 -11.00
C ILE A 109 -23.22 2.04 -11.27
N LYS A 110 -24.17 1.72 -12.16
CA LYS A 110 -24.46 0.33 -12.54
C LYS A 110 -23.27 -0.36 -13.19
N ARG A 111 -22.59 0.31 -14.12
CA ARG A 111 -21.39 -0.23 -14.78
C ARG A 111 -20.23 -0.44 -13.80
N ILE A 112 -20.06 0.47 -12.83
CA ILE A 112 -19.07 0.32 -11.76
C ILE A 112 -19.39 -0.91 -10.90
N ALA A 113 -20.64 -1.05 -10.46
CA ALA A 113 -21.07 -2.18 -9.65
C ALA A 113 -20.89 -3.52 -10.39
N ALA A 114 -21.24 -3.57 -11.68
CA ALA A 114 -21.08 -4.77 -12.51
C ALA A 114 -19.62 -5.13 -12.78
N ALA A 115 -18.73 -4.14 -12.92
CA ALA A 115 -17.30 -4.38 -13.13
C ALA A 115 -16.59 -4.93 -11.89
N GLY A 116 -17.14 -4.69 -10.70
CA GLY A 116 -16.58 -5.14 -9.43
C GLY A 116 -15.33 -4.37 -8.98
N PRO A 117 -14.76 -4.76 -7.83
CA PRO A 117 -13.56 -4.14 -7.27
C PRO A 117 -12.29 -4.57 -8.03
N PRO A 118 -11.15 -3.89 -7.80
CA PRO A 118 -9.84 -4.38 -8.19
C PRO A 118 -9.58 -5.78 -7.66
N THR A 119 -8.80 -6.55 -8.41
CA THR A 119 -8.34 -7.88 -8.01
C THR A 119 -6.83 -7.93 -7.96
N ALA A 120 -6.27 -8.66 -7.00
CA ALA A 120 -4.84 -8.88 -6.91
C ALA A 120 -4.43 -9.91 -7.97
N ARG A 121 -3.41 -9.60 -8.77
CA ARG A 121 -2.77 -10.55 -9.68
C ARG A 121 -1.32 -10.73 -9.27
N SER A 122 -0.85 -11.98 -9.26
CA SER A 122 0.57 -12.27 -9.04
C SER A 122 1.41 -11.60 -10.14
N THR A 123 2.57 -11.08 -9.76
CA THR A 123 3.50 -10.42 -10.67
C THR A 123 4.87 -11.08 -10.62
N GLN A 124 5.65 -10.85 -11.68
CA GLN A 124 7.05 -11.29 -11.76
C GLN A 124 8.02 -10.15 -11.40
N LEU A 125 7.53 -9.11 -10.72
CA LEU A 125 8.35 -7.98 -10.30
C LEU A 125 9.30 -8.41 -9.19
N SER A 126 10.49 -7.80 -9.15
CA SER A 126 11.34 -7.86 -7.95
C SER A 126 10.61 -7.21 -6.76
N PHE A 127 11.11 -7.45 -5.54
CA PHE A 127 10.52 -6.84 -4.36
C PHE A 127 10.63 -5.31 -4.42
N SER A 128 11.76 -4.76 -4.87
CA SER A 128 11.91 -3.31 -5.06
C SER A 128 11.00 -2.75 -6.14
N GLU A 129 10.84 -3.45 -7.27
CA GLU A 129 9.93 -3.04 -8.34
C GLU A 129 8.48 -3.05 -7.88
N TRP A 130 8.07 -4.08 -7.14
CA TRP A 130 6.75 -4.17 -6.54
C TRP A 130 6.49 -3.03 -5.56
N LEU A 131 7.44 -2.74 -4.66
CA LEU A 131 7.39 -1.58 -3.77
C LEU A 131 7.32 -0.25 -4.53
N GLY A 132 7.96 -0.16 -5.70
CA GLY A 132 7.94 0.99 -6.60
C GLY A 132 6.62 1.18 -7.35
N SER A 133 5.75 0.17 -7.41
CA SER A 133 4.49 0.26 -8.14
C SER A 133 3.37 0.98 -7.36
N GLY A 134 2.52 1.68 -8.10
CA GLY A 134 1.48 2.58 -7.59
C GLY A 134 0.31 1.87 -6.90
N VAL A 135 -0.09 2.37 -5.72
CA VAL A 135 -1.24 1.86 -4.94
C VAL A 135 -2.22 2.94 -4.50
N TYR A 136 -1.83 4.21 -4.62
CA TYR A 136 -2.67 5.33 -4.25
C TYR A 136 -2.67 6.39 -5.35
N GLY A 137 -3.82 6.54 -6.01
CA GLY A 137 -4.04 7.54 -7.04
C GLY A 137 -4.56 8.83 -6.45
N VAL A 138 -3.94 9.96 -6.77
CA VAL A 138 -4.38 11.29 -6.38
C VAL A 138 -4.53 12.22 -7.58
N PRO A 139 -5.39 13.25 -7.48
CA PRO A 139 -5.45 14.29 -8.50
C PRO A 139 -4.10 14.96 -8.70
N SER A 140 -3.73 15.17 -9.95
CA SER A 140 -2.56 15.97 -10.32
C SER A 140 -3.01 17.36 -10.79
N SER A 141 -2.13 18.35 -10.60
CA SER A 141 -2.28 19.68 -11.19
C SER A 141 -1.98 19.71 -12.69
N ASP A 142 -1.25 18.70 -13.22
CA ASP A 142 -0.97 18.57 -14.65
C ASP A 142 -2.21 18.10 -15.41
N GLU A 143 -2.65 18.90 -16.40
CA GLU A 143 -3.79 18.55 -17.25
C GLU A 143 -3.51 17.38 -18.20
N LYS A 144 -2.25 17.18 -18.62
CA LYS A 144 -1.85 16.05 -19.47
C LYS A 144 -1.79 14.74 -18.68
N HIS A 145 -1.44 14.85 -17.41
CA HIS A 145 -1.38 13.73 -16.47
C HIS A 145 -2.30 14.03 -15.27
N PRO A 146 -3.63 13.94 -15.42
CA PRO A 146 -4.60 14.39 -14.41
C PRO A 146 -4.59 13.56 -13.12
N ARG A 147 -3.77 12.51 -13.07
CA ARG A 147 -3.53 11.67 -11.92
C ARG A 147 -2.03 11.46 -11.70
N LEU A 148 -1.66 11.50 -10.43
CA LEU A 148 -0.39 11.02 -9.90
C LEU A 148 -0.66 9.70 -9.17
N GLU A 149 0.28 8.75 -9.26
CA GLU A 149 0.24 7.51 -8.47
C GLU A 149 1.40 7.48 -7.48
N LEU A 150 1.07 7.30 -6.20
CA LEU A 150 2.04 7.10 -5.13
C LEU A 150 2.31 5.60 -4.99
N SER A 151 3.60 5.27 -4.95
CA SER A 151 4.06 3.89 -4.78
C SER A 151 3.88 3.39 -3.35
N ARG A 152 3.92 2.07 -3.16
CA ARG A 152 3.91 1.46 -1.82
C ARG A 152 5.07 1.97 -0.98
N LEU A 153 6.25 2.10 -1.59
CA LEU A 153 7.45 2.64 -0.95
C LEU A 153 7.20 4.02 -0.37
N ILE A 154 6.74 4.97 -1.20
CA ILE A 154 6.48 6.34 -0.75
C ILE A 154 5.41 6.33 0.34
N LEU A 155 4.31 5.59 0.13
CA LEU A 155 3.21 5.53 1.08
C LEU A 155 3.66 5.01 2.46
N ILE A 156 4.40 3.89 2.52
CA ILE A 156 4.93 3.33 3.77
C ILE A 156 5.84 4.34 4.47
N LYS A 157 6.79 4.93 3.72
CA LYS A 157 7.76 5.88 4.28
C LYS A 157 7.07 7.10 4.88
N ARG A 158 6.12 7.70 4.16
CA ARG A 158 5.47 8.94 4.58
C ARG A 158 4.45 8.71 5.71
N ILE A 159 3.73 7.58 5.71
CA ILE A 159 2.85 7.23 6.83
C ILE A 159 3.67 7.05 8.11
N ALA A 160 4.81 6.37 8.03
CA ALA A 160 5.71 6.22 9.17
C ALA A 160 6.08 7.60 9.74
N ASN A 161 6.54 8.53 8.89
CA ASN A 161 6.91 9.87 9.32
C ASN A 161 5.76 10.63 10.03
N ILE A 162 4.53 10.56 9.48
CA ILE A 162 3.35 11.22 10.08
C ILE A 162 2.99 10.61 11.45
N LEU A 163 3.18 9.30 11.62
CA LEU A 163 2.90 8.62 12.90
C LEU A 163 4.00 8.81 13.95
N GLY A 164 5.04 9.62 13.67
CA GLY A 164 6.15 9.85 14.61
C GLY A 164 7.23 8.76 14.56
N ALA A 165 7.24 7.94 13.52
CA ALA A 165 8.27 6.96 13.25
C ALA A 165 9.50 7.59 12.58
N SER A 166 10.21 8.48 13.26
CA SER A 166 11.46 9.06 12.73
C SER A 166 12.62 8.07 12.84
N HIS A 167 13.47 7.98 11.80
CA HIS A 167 14.80 7.34 11.89
C HIS A 167 15.89 8.35 12.35
N PRO A 168 17.06 7.87 12.82
CA PRO A 168 18.21 8.69 13.20
C PRO A 168 18.74 9.52 12.02
N ALA A 169 19.31 10.68 12.34
CA ALA A 169 19.81 11.69 11.39
C ALA A 169 20.71 11.14 10.25
N GLY A 170 20.53 11.65 9.03
CA GLY A 170 21.46 11.43 7.91
C GLY A 170 20.90 11.38 6.48
N THR A 171 19.59 11.58 6.25
CA THR A 171 18.98 11.43 4.89
C THR A 171 18.10 12.63 4.46
N GLU A 172 18.50 13.85 4.82
CA GLU A 172 17.65 15.06 4.68
C GLU A 172 17.31 15.42 3.21
N GLU A 173 18.21 15.18 2.24
CA GLU A 173 18.00 15.60 0.84
C GLU A 173 16.95 14.75 0.10
N ALA A 174 16.97 13.41 0.28
CA ALA A 174 15.96 12.54 -0.31
C ALA A 174 14.57 12.81 0.29
N GLU A 175 14.52 13.10 1.60
CA GLU A 175 13.27 13.45 2.27
C GLU A 175 12.68 14.76 1.75
N ALA A 176 13.48 15.80 1.49
CA ALA A 176 12.97 17.06 0.94
C ALA A 176 12.16 16.87 -0.37
N THR A 177 12.60 15.96 -1.25
CA THR A 177 11.86 15.68 -2.50
C THR A 177 10.62 14.81 -2.31
N GLU A 178 10.61 13.96 -1.28
CA GLU A 178 9.48 13.09 -0.93
C GLU A 178 8.43 13.81 -0.06
N ASN A 179 8.81 14.86 0.69
CA ASN A 179 7.93 15.66 1.57
C ASN A 179 6.76 16.30 0.80
N LYS A 180 6.90 16.54 -0.50
CA LYS A 180 5.80 17.03 -1.35
C LYS A 180 4.58 16.09 -1.38
N PHE A 181 4.75 14.84 -0.96
CA PHE A 181 3.67 13.86 -0.90
C PHE A 181 2.92 13.85 0.44
N ASP A 182 3.41 14.54 1.47
CA ASP A 182 2.82 14.52 2.82
C ASP A 182 1.39 15.00 2.86
N VAL A 183 1.05 16.02 2.05
CA VAL A 183 -0.31 16.53 1.96
C VAL A 183 -1.28 15.44 1.53
N TYR A 184 -0.91 14.62 0.55
CA TYR A 184 -1.76 13.54 0.05
C TYR A 184 -1.92 12.41 1.05
N ILE A 185 -0.88 12.13 1.84
CA ILE A 185 -0.91 11.08 2.86
C ILE A 185 -1.68 11.55 4.08
N THR A 186 -1.54 12.80 4.48
CA THR A 186 -2.32 13.45 5.55
C THR A 186 -3.81 13.47 5.18
N ASP A 187 -4.13 13.87 3.95
CA ASP A 187 -5.49 13.84 3.42
C ASP A 187 -6.07 12.41 3.46
N LEU A 188 -5.30 11.42 3.01
CA LEU A 188 -5.72 10.01 3.07
C LEU A 188 -5.90 9.51 4.51
N HIS A 189 -5.01 9.91 5.42
CA HIS A 189 -5.08 9.54 6.83
C HIS A 189 -6.34 10.11 7.48
N ASN A 190 -6.75 11.33 7.11
CA ASN A 190 -7.98 11.95 7.61
C ASN A 190 -9.27 11.33 7.05
N VAL A 191 -9.19 10.52 5.99
CA VAL A 191 -10.34 9.75 5.48
C VAL A 191 -10.54 8.52 6.38
N HIS A 192 -11.53 8.57 7.26
CA HIS A 192 -11.87 7.46 8.13
C HIS A 192 -12.88 6.52 7.47
N ILE A 193 -12.63 5.21 7.55
CA ILE A 193 -13.42 4.15 6.91
C ILE A 193 -13.86 3.13 7.96
N ALA A 194 -15.09 2.63 7.80
CA ALA A 194 -15.74 1.66 8.68
C ALA A 194 -15.68 2.12 10.14
N ASN A 195 -15.18 1.27 11.06
CA ASN A 195 -15.09 1.48 12.50
C ASN A 195 -14.20 2.68 12.95
N GLY A 196 -14.10 3.74 12.16
CA GLY A 196 -13.38 4.97 12.48
C GLY A 196 -11.88 4.89 12.25
N TYR A 197 -11.38 3.99 11.39
CA TYR A 197 -9.95 3.86 11.13
C TYR A 197 -9.52 4.65 9.90
N PRO A 198 -8.31 5.25 9.91
CA PRO A 198 -7.83 6.03 8.79
C PRO A 198 -7.59 5.13 7.56
N ALA A 199 -7.84 5.61 6.35
CA ALA A 199 -7.71 4.84 5.11
C ALA A 199 -6.28 4.28 4.92
N THR A 200 -5.28 5.02 5.42
CA THR A 200 -3.87 4.59 5.47
C THR A 200 -3.69 3.27 6.22
N TYR A 201 -4.49 3.02 7.26
CA TYR A 201 -4.44 1.78 8.05
C TYR A 201 -4.76 0.56 7.19
N TYR A 202 -5.87 0.62 6.45
CA TYR A 202 -6.28 -0.46 5.55
C TYR A 202 -5.25 -0.71 4.45
N GLN A 203 -4.63 0.35 3.92
CA GLN A 203 -3.58 0.19 2.92
C GLN A 203 -2.32 -0.49 3.47
N LEU A 204 -1.90 -0.17 4.71
CA LEU A 204 -0.77 -0.84 5.34
C LEU A 204 -1.08 -2.31 5.64
N LEU A 205 -2.31 -2.64 6.06
CA LEU A 205 -2.74 -4.03 6.24
C LEU A 205 -2.68 -4.82 4.92
N GLU A 206 -3.15 -4.24 3.82
CA GLU A 206 -3.07 -4.90 2.51
C GLU A 206 -1.62 -5.16 2.10
N ILE A 207 -0.76 -4.14 2.20
CA ILE A 207 0.66 -4.26 1.87
C ILE A 207 1.33 -5.33 2.76
N ALA A 208 1.06 -5.32 4.06
CA ALA A 208 1.62 -6.30 4.99
C ALA A 208 1.20 -7.72 4.63
N LYS A 209 -0.08 -7.93 4.32
CA LYS A 209 -0.59 -9.22 3.86
C LYS A 209 0.11 -9.68 2.58
N ASP A 210 0.28 -8.80 1.60
CA ASP A 210 0.95 -9.13 0.34
C ASP A 210 2.43 -9.52 0.57
N ILE A 211 3.14 -8.82 1.46
CA ILE A 211 4.52 -9.18 1.83
C ILE A 211 4.55 -10.55 2.52
N LEU A 212 3.68 -10.78 3.51
CA LEU A 212 3.64 -12.04 4.27
C LEU A 212 3.35 -13.25 3.37
N VAL A 213 2.43 -13.09 2.41
CA VAL A 213 2.12 -14.15 1.44
C VAL A 213 3.25 -14.30 0.43
N GLY A 214 3.63 -13.21 -0.23
CA GLY A 214 4.55 -13.26 -1.38
C GLY A 214 6.00 -13.58 -1.03
N THR A 215 6.42 -13.40 0.23
CA THR A 215 7.80 -13.67 0.69
C THR A 215 7.94 -14.95 1.51
N LYS A 216 6.83 -15.66 1.79
CA LYS A 216 6.86 -16.90 2.59
C LYS A 216 7.80 -17.96 2.00
N CYS A 217 7.83 -18.07 0.67
CA CYS A 217 8.69 -18.99 -0.08
C CYS A 217 10.20 -18.81 0.18
N LEU A 218 10.63 -17.68 0.76
CA LEU A 218 12.03 -17.48 1.14
C LEU A 218 12.48 -18.39 2.29
N PHE A 219 11.53 -18.95 3.05
CA PHE A 219 11.78 -19.69 4.29
C PHE A 219 11.31 -21.15 4.24
N GLU A 220 10.82 -21.58 3.08
CA GLU A 220 10.49 -22.97 2.74
C GLU A 220 11.69 -23.65 2.09
#